data_AF-A0A3L8A1V7-F1
#
_entry.id   AF-A0A3L8A1V7-F1
#
_cell.length_a   1.000
_cell.length_b   1.000
_cell.length_c   1.000
_cell.angle_alpha   90.00
_cell.angle_beta   90.00
_cell.angle_gamma   90.00
#
_symmetry.space_group_name_H-M   'P 1'
#
loop_
_entity.id
_entity.type
_entity.pdbx_description
1 polymer ?
#
loop_
_entity_poly.entity_id
_entity_poly.type
_entity_poly.pdbx_seq_one_letter_code
_entity_poly.pdbx_strand_id
1 'polypeptide(L)'
;LHKLKEYDNSTRILEEAMTHSNDPMILNIIGKNYQALGDYEKAEEYLIRSTHRLPGRIYPYYLLVKLYAESEYCQPEKLKYAAEIVLTKEPKVQSTAVREMREEVKKLLK
;
A
#
# COMPACT_ATOMS: atom_id res chain seq x y z
N LEU A 1 -11.21 -4.83 -13.24
CA LEU A 1 -9.97 -5.61 -13.42
C LEU A 1 -9.35 -6.00 -12.08
N HIS A 2 -8.74 -5.11 -11.28
CA HIS A 2 -8.26 -5.46 -9.92
C HIS A 2 -9.33 -6.16 -9.04
N LYS A 3 -10.52 -5.55 -8.91
CA LYS A 3 -11.63 -6.15 -8.15
C LYS A 3 -12.16 -7.47 -8.74
N LEU A 4 -11.90 -7.71 -10.03
CA LEU A 4 -12.25 -8.94 -10.75
C LEU A 4 -11.11 -9.98 -10.70
N LYS A 5 -10.02 -9.68 -9.96
CA LYS A 5 -8.79 -10.49 -9.89
C LYS A 5 -8.05 -10.66 -11.21
N GLU A 6 -8.34 -9.81 -12.20
CA GLU A 6 -7.59 -9.72 -13.45
C GLU A 6 -6.36 -8.82 -13.26
N TYR A 7 -5.40 -9.30 -12.48
CA TYR A 7 -4.29 -8.48 -12.00
C TYR A 7 -3.36 -8.03 -13.13
N ASP A 8 -2.97 -8.92 -14.04
CA ASP A 8 -2.07 -8.56 -15.16
C ASP A 8 -2.70 -7.53 -16.10
N ASN A 9 -3.96 -7.76 -16.52
CA ASN A 9 -4.71 -6.79 -17.32
C ASN A 9 -4.86 -5.46 -16.60
N SER A 10 -5.14 -5.50 -15.30
CA SER A 10 -5.26 -4.30 -14.48
C SER A 10 -3.94 -3.54 -14.41
N THR A 11 -2.82 -4.24 -14.22
CA THR A 11 -1.48 -3.63 -14.13
C THR A 11 -1.11 -2.98 -15.46
N ARG A 12 -1.28 -3.68 -16.58
CA ARG A 12 -0.98 -3.14 -17.92
C ARG A 12 -1.71 -1.82 -18.20
N ILE A 13 -3.01 -1.75 -17.91
CA ILE A 13 -3.81 -0.53 -18.12
C ILE A 13 -3.40 0.58 -17.15
N LEU A 14 -3.06 0.24 -15.90
CA LEU A 14 -2.65 1.23 -14.91
C LEU A 14 -1.24 1.77 -15.17
N GLU A 15 -0.33 0.98 -15.73
CA GLU A 15 0.99 1.43 -16.18
C GLU A 15 0.87 2.44 -17.32
N GLU A 16 -0.02 2.20 -18.28
CA GLU A 16 -0.36 3.18 -19.32
C GLU A 16 -0.95 4.45 -18.70
N ALA A 17 -1.92 4.32 -17.79
CA ALA A 17 -2.51 5.47 -17.10
C ALA A 17 -1.49 6.30 -16.29
N MET A 18 -0.47 5.65 -15.72
CA MET A 18 0.62 6.30 -14.98
C MET A 18 1.47 7.22 -15.87
N THR A 19 1.51 7.00 -17.19
CA THR A 19 2.22 7.91 -18.12
C THR A 19 1.49 9.25 -18.31
N HIS A 20 0.20 9.29 -18.00
CA HIS A 20 -0.66 10.45 -18.17
C HIS A 20 -1.15 11.07 -16.85
N SER A 21 -0.98 10.37 -15.72
CA SER A 21 -1.48 10.79 -14.40
C SER A 21 -0.47 10.54 -13.27
N ASN A 22 -0.40 11.50 -12.36
CA ASN A 22 0.41 11.41 -11.14
C ASN A 22 -0.41 11.01 -9.89
N ASP A 23 -1.63 10.50 -10.06
CA ASP A 23 -2.44 10.03 -8.94
C ASP A 23 -1.78 8.82 -8.26
N PRO A 24 -1.42 8.89 -6.96
CA PRO A 24 -0.81 7.76 -6.26
C PRO A 24 -1.73 6.54 -6.15
N MET A 25 -3.05 6.69 -6.34
CA MET A 25 -3.98 5.56 -6.32
C MET A 25 -3.67 4.55 -7.43
N ILE A 26 -3.15 5.01 -8.58
CA ILE A 26 -2.72 4.13 -9.67
C ILE A 26 -1.64 3.17 -9.16
N LEU A 27 -0.64 3.69 -8.46
CA LEU A 27 0.46 2.90 -7.90
C LEU A 27 -0.01 1.99 -6.77
N ASN A 28 -0.93 2.46 -5.93
CA ASN A 28 -1.49 1.63 -4.87
C ASN A 28 -2.17 0.39 -5.45
N ILE A 29 -2.91 0.55 -6.55
CA ILE A 29 -3.59 -0.57 -7.19
C ILE A 29 -2.59 -1.49 -7.90
N ILE A 30 -1.57 -0.96 -8.59
CA ILE A 30 -0.49 -1.78 -9.17
C ILE A 30 0.23 -2.57 -8.08
N GLY A 31 0.62 -1.93 -6.98
CA GLY A 31 1.27 -2.60 -5.85
C GLY A 31 0.41 -3.73 -5.27
N LYS A 32 -0.89 -3.48 -5.10
CA LYS A 32 -1.84 -4.52 -4.65
C LYS A 32 -2.02 -5.66 -5.66
N ASN A 33 -1.92 -5.40 -6.97
CA ASN A 33 -1.96 -6.44 -7.99
C ASN A 33 -0.74 -7.36 -7.86
N TYR A 34 0.47 -6.77 -7.77
CA TYR A 34 1.69 -7.55 -7.60
C TYR A 34 1.72 -8.32 -6.29
N GLN A 35 1.27 -7.73 -5.19
CA GLN A 35 1.10 -8.44 -3.91
C GLN A 35 0.18 -9.66 -4.07
N ALA A 36 -0.95 -9.51 -4.77
CA ALA A 36 -1.89 -10.59 -5.00
C ALA A 36 -1.35 -11.69 -5.94
N LEU A 37 -0.34 -11.39 -6.74
CA LEU A 37 0.38 -12.33 -7.60
C LEU A 37 1.61 -12.95 -6.91
N GLY A 38 1.93 -12.54 -5.68
CA GLY A 38 3.12 -12.98 -4.95
C GLY A 38 4.44 -12.30 -5.38
N ASP A 39 4.39 -11.30 -6.25
CA ASP A 39 5.56 -10.50 -6.65
C ASP A 39 5.76 -9.35 -5.65
N TYR A 40 6.18 -9.72 -4.44
CA TYR A 40 6.22 -8.81 -3.30
C TYR A 40 7.26 -7.68 -3.45
N GLU A 41 8.36 -7.93 -4.15
CA GLU A 41 9.39 -6.91 -4.41
C GLU A 41 8.85 -5.80 -5.31
N LYS A 42 8.15 -6.15 -6.40
CA LYS A 42 7.46 -5.13 -7.22
C LYS A 42 6.36 -4.44 -6.45
N ALA A 43 5.59 -5.18 -5.65
CA ALA A 43 4.57 -4.58 -4.80
C ALA A 43 5.16 -3.50 -3.90
N GLU A 44 6.28 -3.80 -3.25
CA GLU A 44 7.03 -2.86 -2.40
C GLU A 44 7.49 -1.63 -3.20
N GLU A 45 8.12 -1.82 -4.36
CA GLU A 45 8.62 -0.72 -5.20
C GLU A 45 7.50 0.28 -5.53
N TYR A 46 6.35 -0.22 -6.00
CA TYR A 46 5.20 0.60 -6.37
C TYR A 46 4.59 1.32 -5.17
N LEU A 47 4.49 0.65 -4.01
CA LEU A 47 3.96 1.26 -2.79
C LEU A 47 4.91 2.32 -2.21
N ILE A 48 6.22 2.09 -2.21
CA ILE A 48 7.22 3.10 -1.82
C ILE A 48 7.13 4.31 -2.74
N ARG A 49 7.06 4.11 -4.06
CA ARG A 49 6.87 5.21 -5.04
C ARG A 49 5.57 5.98 -4.79
N SER A 50 4.53 5.33 -4.28
CA SER A 50 3.28 5.99 -3.86
C SER A 50 3.47 6.87 -2.63
N THR A 51 4.23 6.40 -1.63
CA THR A 51 4.57 7.21 -0.45
C THR A 51 5.37 8.48 -0.82
N HIS A 52 6.28 8.39 -1.79
CA HIS A 52 7.06 9.54 -2.23
C HIS A 52 6.23 10.59 -2.96
N ARG A 53 5.19 10.18 -3.72
CA ARG A 53 4.30 11.12 -4.42
C ARG A 53 3.41 11.91 -3.47
N LEU A 54 2.91 11.27 -2.43
CA LEU A 54 2.09 11.94 -1.42
C LEU A 54 2.48 11.47 0.00
N PRO A 55 3.57 12.03 0.57
CA PRO A 55 4.08 11.61 1.88
C PRO A 55 3.05 11.80 3.00
N GLY A 56 2.15 12.79 2.89
CA GLY A 56 1.10 13.02 3.89
C GLY A 56 -0.04 11.98 3.90
N ARG A 57 -0.11 11.06 2.93
CA ARG A 57 -1.17 10.03 2.87
C ARG A 57 -0.79 8.85 3.77
N ILE A 58 -1.71 8.44 4.64
CA ILE A 58 -1.53 7.25 5.50
C ILE A 58 -1.71 5.94 4.70
N TYR A 59 -2.59 5.94 3.71
CA TYR A 59 -3.01 4.73 3.00
C TYR A 59 -1.86 3.90 2.38
N PRO A 60 -0.88 4.50 1.67
CA PRO A 60 0.23 3.73 1.12
C PRO A 60 1.11 3.06 2.19
N TYR A 61 1.33 3.72 3.34
CA TYR A 61 2.04 3.10 4.45
C TYR A 61 1.26 1.96 5.08
N TYR A 62 -0.06 2.08 5.17
CA TYR A 62 -0.93 0.98 5.62
C TYR A 62 -0.83 -0.23 4.66
N LEU A 63 -0.76 -0.01 3.35
CA LEU A 63 -0.54 -1.08 2.39
C LEU A 63 0.84 -1.74 2.57
N LEU A 64 1.90 -0.97 2.85
CA LEU A 64 3.22 -1.50 3.18
C LEU A 64 3.19 -2.36 4.45
N VAL A 65 2.45 -1.96 5.49
CA VAL A 65 2.28 -2.80 6.70
C VAL A 65 1.68 -4.16 6.34
N LYS A 66 0.62 -4.18 5.52
CA LYS A 66 0.00 -5.43 5.08
C LYS A 66 0.96 -6.29 4.27
N LEU A 67 1.70 -5.68 3.34
CA LEU A 67 2.70 -6.37 2.52
C LEU A 67 3.78 -7.03 3.38
N TYR A 68 4.35 -6.29 4.34
CA TYR A 68 5.41 -6.81 5.21
C TYR A 68 4.93 -7.79 6.28
N ALA A 69 3.60 -7.90 6.47
CA ALA A 69 2.99 -8.87 7.37
C ALA A 69 2.65 -10.20 6.68
N GLU A 70 2.80 -10.30 5.36
CA GLU A 70 2.63 -11.56 4.62
C GLU A 70 3.67 -12.58 5.09
N SER A 71 3.24 -13.82 5.34
CA SER A 71 4.13 -14.89 5.80
C SER A 71 5.30 -15.15 4.84
N GLU A 72 5.02 -15.08 3.55
CA GLU A 72 5.95 -15.33 2.45
C GLU A 72 6.91 -14.16 2.19
N TYR A 73 6.63 -12.98 2.77
CA TYR A 73 7.45 -11.76 2.59
C TYR A 73 7.58 -10.95 3.89
N CYS A 74 7.74 -11.65 5.01
CA CYS A 74 7.81 -11.00 6.30
C CYS A 74 9.07 -10.13 6.41
N GLN A 75 8.90 -8.84 6.68
CA GLN A 75 9.98 -7.85 6.81
C GLN A 75 9.84 -7.10 8.14
N PRO A 76 10.25 -7.67 9.29
CA PRO A 76 9.90 -7.17 10.62
C PRO A 76 10.28 -5.71 10.89
N GLU A 77 11.48 -5.29 10.48
CA GLU A 77 11.95 -3.92 10.70
C GLU A 77 11.21 -2.92 9.81
N LYS A 78 10.95 -3.27 8.53
CA LYS A 78 10.17 -2.44 7.61
C LYS A 78 8.69 -2.35 8.05
N LEU A 79 8.15 -3.44 8.58
CA LEU A 79 6.80 -3.50 9.15
C LEU A 79 6.67 -2.51 10.32
N LYS A 80 7.58 -2.58 11.30
CA LYS A 80 7.58 -1.66 12.45
C LYS A 80 7.63 -0.21 12.00
N TYR A 81 8.53 0.12 11.07
CA TYR A 81 8.66 1.46 10.52
C TYR A 81 7.38 1.96 9.85
N ALA A 82 6.81 1.15 8.94
CA ALA A 82 5.57 1.52 8.25
C ALA A 82 4.39 1.65 9.23
N ALA A 83 4.32 0.78 10.24
CA ALA A 83 3.28 0.79 11.25
C ALA A 83 3.37 2.04 12.14
N GLU A 84 4.57 2.43 12.56
CA GLU A 84 4.79 3.66 13.32
C GLU A 84 4.25 4.87 12.56
N ILE A 85 4.51 4.97 11.26
CA ILE A 85 3.99 6.06 10.42
C ILE A 85 2.46 6.05 10.38
N VAL A 86 1.81 4.89 10.21
CA VAL A 86 0.34 4.81 10.18
C VAL A 86 -0.28 5.26 11.50
N LEU A 87 0.35 4.93 12.61
CA LEU A 87 -0.14 5.23 13.95
C LEU A 87 0.07 6.69 14.35
N THR A 88 1.19 7.29 13.95
CA THR A 88 1.61 8.63 14.42
C THR A 88 1.28 9.75 13.43
N LYS A 89 1.28 9.48 12.12
CA LYS A 89 1.08 10.53 11.10
C LYS A 89 -0.30 11.16 11.24
N GLU A 90 -0.32 12.49 11.32
CA GLU A 90 -1.55 13.26 11.44
C GLU A 90 -2.33 13.22 10.11
N PRO A 91 -3.59 12.74 10.11
CA PRO A 91 -4.37 12.70 8.88
C PRO A 91 -4.85 14.10 8.52
N LYS A 92 -4.79 14.45 7.22
CA LYS A 92 -5.38 15.69 6.71
C LYS A 92 -6.90 15.78 6.99
N VAL A 93 -7.57 14.63 7.02
CA VAL A 93 -8.99 14.52 7.38
C VAL A 93 -9.13 13.34 8.32
N GLN A 94 -9.60 13.58 9.54
CA GLN A 94 -9.98 12.48 10.42
C GLN A 94 -11.18 11.76 9.81
N SER A 95 -11.01 10.46 9.53
CA SER A 95 -12.04 9.65 8.91
C SER A 95 -12.13 8.28 9.57
N THR A 96 -13.30 7.65 9.46
CA THR A 96 -13.53 6.28 9.92
C THR A 96 -12.49 5.32 9.35
N ALA A 97 -12.13 5.49 8.06
CA ALA A 97 -11.11 4.68 7.41
C ALA A 97 -9.73 4.80 8.07
N VAL A 98 -9.32 6.00 8.51
CA VAL A 98 -8.04 6.17 9.23
C VAL A 98 -8.07 5.46 10.59
N ARG A 99 -9.20 5.53 11.30
CA ARG A 99 -9.38 4.83 12.57
C ARG A 99 -9.28 3.31 12.38
N GLU A 100 -9.99 2.77 11.39
CA GLU A 100 -9.98 1.34 11.07
C GLU A 100 -8.58 0.84 10.68
N MET A 101 -7.88 1.57 9.80
CA MET A 101 -6.49 1.24 9.44
C MET A 101 -5.58 1.16 10.67
N ARG A 102 -5.69 2.11 11.60
CA ARG A 102 -4.89 2.12 12.83
C ARG A 102 -5.25 0.98 13.77
N GLU A 103 -6.53 0.64 13.88
CA GLU A 103 -7.00 -0.50 14.68
C GLU A 103 -6.48 -1.83 14.11
N GLU A 104 -6.47 -2.00 12.79
CA GLU A 104 -5.91 -3.20 12.13
C GLU A 104 -4.40 -3.29 12.34
N VAL A 105 -3.65 -2.20 12.14
CA VAL A 105 -2.19 -2.18 12.39
C VAL A 105 -1.87 -2.55 13.83
N LYS A 106 -2.63 -2.04 14.82
CA LYS A 106 -2.45 -2.41 16.23
C LYS A 106 -2.71 -3.90 16.50
N LYS A 107 -3.56 -4.57 15.73
CA LYS A 107 -3.80 -6.01 15.86
C LYS A 107 -2.66 -6.83 15.26
N LEU A 108 -2.06 -6.36 14.17
CA LEU A 108 -0.92 -7.02 13.51
C LEU A 108 0.38 -6.95 14.34
N LEU A 109 0.51 -5.95 15.22
CA LEU A 109 1.67 -5.79 16.09
C LEU A 109 1.56 -6.54 17.43
N LYS A 110 0.45 -7.25 17.68
CA LYS A 110 0.23 -8.04 18.90
C LYS A 110 0.56 -9.51 18.63
#